data_AF-A0AAE8ZN93-F1
#
_entry.id   AF-A0AAE8ZN93-F1
#
_cell.length_a   1.000
_cell.length_b   1.000
_cell.length_c   1.000
_cell.angle_alpha   90.00
_cell.angle_beta   90.00
_cell.angle_gamma   90.00
#
_symmetry.space_group_name_H-M   'P 1'
#
loop_
_entity.id
_entity.type
_entity.pdbx_description
1 polymer ?
#
loop_
_entity_poly.entity_id
_entity_poly.type
_entity_poly.pdbx_seq_one_letter_code
_entity_poly.pdbx_strand_id
1 'polypeptide(L)'
;MPTLEGSYFEESEVIATLKSWKIGSSIQYLRLEFVRAGSNEDFKAKMLEINADPVPEAVNGNPNLPNLDVSSWSLHQENSNVEAWITIANFTADREHVHFTLRNKLFEPENL
;
A
#
# COMPACT_ATOMS: atom_id res chain seq x y z
N MET A 1 -14.66 10.44 7.72
CA MET A 1 -14.37 9.50 6.61
C MET A 1 -14.80 8.13 7.08
N PRO A 2 -15.56 7.33 6.30
CA PRO A 2 -15.96 6.01 6.75
C PRO A 2 -14.71 5.12 6.85
N THR A 3 -14.39 4.72 8.07
CA THR A 3 -13.43 3.65 8.37
C THR A 3 -14.17 2.33 8.18
N LEU A 4 -13.78 1.53 7.19
CA LEU A 4 -14.24 0.15 7.03
C LEU A 4 -13.53 -0.72 8.07
N GLU A 5 -13.90 -0.60 9.34
CA GLU A 5 -13.39 -1.48 10.40
C GLU A 5 -14.13 -2.83 10.37
N GLY A 6 -13.39 -3.92 10.15
CA GLY A 6 -13.88 -5.30 10.23
C GLY A 6 -14.18 -6.01 8.89
N SER A 7 -13.91 -5.38 7.74
CA SER A 7 -13.98 -6.04 6.43
C SER A 7 -12.57 -6.33 5.92
N TYR A 8 -12.20 -7.61 5.87
CA TYR A 8 -10.94 -8.07 5.27
C TYR A 8 -11.08 -8.10 3.75
N PHE A 9 -10.10 -7.56 3.05
CA PHE A 9 -10.03 -7.64 1.60
C PHE A 9 -9.20 -8.85 1.17
N GLU A 10 -9.56 -9.44 0.05
CA GLU A 10 -8.65 -10.33 -0.66
C GLU A 10 -7.53 -9.51 -1.33
N GLU A 11 -6.35 -10.09 -1.48
CA GLU A 11 -5.26 -9.47 -2.25
C GLU A 11 -5.71 -9.10 -3.68
N SER A 12 -6.60 -9.89 -4.29
CA SER A 12 -7.17 -9.65 -5.61
C SER A 12 -7.91 -8.30 -5.69
N GLU A 13 -8.66 -7.94 -4.64
CA GLU A 13 -9.41 -6.68 -4.52
C GLU A 13 -8.47 -5.49 -4.33
N VAL A 14 -7.38 -5.67 -3.57
CA VAL A 14 -6.32 -4.66 -3.42
C VAL A 14 -5.66 -4.38 -4.77
N ILE A 15 -5.28 -5.43 -5.51
CA ILE A 15 -4.69 -5.27 -6.85
C ILE A 15 -5.68 -4.63 -7.83
N ALA A 16 -6.97 -4.99 -7.78
CA ALA A 16 -8.00 -4.37 -8.60
C ALA A 16 -8.16 -2.88 -8.28
N THR A 17 -8.11 -2.52 -7.00
CA THR A 17 -8.14 -1.12 -6.54
C THR A 17 -6.94 -0.34 -7.06
N LEU A 18 -5.73 -0.91 -7.01
CA LEU A 18 -4.52 -0.28 -7.54
C LEU A 18 -4.57 -0.09 -9.07
N LYS A 19 -5.04 -1.10 -9.81
CA LYS A 19 -5.24 -1.01 -11.26
C LYS A 19 -6.27 0.07 -11.63
N SER A 20 -7.39 0.12 -10.90
CA SER A 20 -8.39 1.18 -11.08
C SER A 20 -7.84 2.56 -10.71
N TRP A 21 -7.02 2.63 -9.66
CA TRP A 21 -6.37 3.88 -9.27
C TRP A 21 -5.43 4.39 -10.35
N LYS A 22 -4.60 3.50 -10.90
CA LYS A 22 -3.64 3.79 -11.97
C LYS A 22 -4.30 4.44 -13.19
N ILE A 23 -5.48 3.99 -13.61
CA ILE A 23 -6.15 4.53 -14.80
C ILE A 23 -6.90 5.86 -14.58
N GLY A 24 -6.99 6.37 -13.33
CA GLY A 24 -7.57 7.69 -13.06
C GLY A 24 -8.60 7.75 -11.92
N SER A 25 -8.38 7.05 -10.80
CA SER A 25 -9.22 7.21 -9.60
C SER A 25 -8.96 8.54 -8.89
N SER A 26 -9.98 9.06 -8.19
CA SER A 26 -9.87 10.23 -7.32
C SER A 26 -9.54 9.89 -5.85
N ILE A 27 -9.30 8.61 -5.53
CA ILE A 27 -8.91 8.18 -4.18
C ILE A 27 -7.56 8.84 -3.83
N GLN A 28 -7.57 9.63 -2.75
CA GLN A 28 -6.39 10.34 -2.25
C GLN A 28 -5.70 9.58 -1.10
N TYR A 29 -6.48 8.85 -0.31
CA TYR A 29 -6.03 8.06 0.83
C TYR A 29 -6.93 6.85 1.00
N LEU A 30 -6.33 5.68 1.20
CA LEU A 30 -7.01 4.43 1.53
C LEU A 30 -6.16 3.64 2.53
N ARG A 31 -6.80 3.15 3.58
CA ARG A 31 -6.19 2.24 4.56
C ARG A 31 -7.14 1.06 4.78
N LEU A 32 -6.61 -0.16 4.68
CA LEU A 32 -7.36 -1.40 4.87
C LEU A 32 -6.45 -2.52 5.36
N GLU A 33 -7.05 -3.64 5.72
CA GLU A 33 -6.36 -4.90 5.99
C GLU A 33 -6.72 -5.92 4.91
N PHE A 34 -5.75 -6.72 4.47
CA PHE A 34 -5.98 -7.77 3.49
C PHE A 34 -5.16 -9.03 3.80
N VAL A 35 -5.62 -10.16 3.27
CA VAL A 35 -4.91 -11.44 3.34
C VAL A 35 -4.09 -11.63 2.08
N ARG A 36 -2.79 -11.87 2.23
CA ARG A 36 -1.92 -12.17 1.09
C ARG A 36 -2.28 -13.51 0.47
N ALA A 37 -2.29 -13.57 -0.86
CA ALA A 37 -2.50 -14.81 -1.62
C ALA A 37 -1.20 -15.62 -1.80
N GLY A 38 -0.13 -15.26 -1.09
CA GLY A 38 1.20 -15.86 -1.21
C GLY A 38 2.24 -15.17 -0.34
N SER A 39 3.51 -15.28 -0.75
CA SER A 39 4.64 -14.63 -0.10
C SER A 39 4.72 -13.13 -0.40
N ASN A 40 5.59 -12.41 0.31
CA ASN A 40 5.87 -11.01 0.00
C ASN A 40 6.48 -10.83 -1.40
N GLU A 41 7.27 -11.80 -1.87
CA GLU A 41 7.85 -11.76 -3.22
C GLU A 41 6.78 -11.96 -4.30
N ASP A 42 5.74 -12.77 -4.04
CA ASP A 42 4.59 -12.90 -4.97
C ASP A 42 3.82 -11.58 -5.07
N PHE A 43 3.62 -10.90 -3.95
CA PHE A 43 2.99 -9.57 -3.93
C PHE A 43 3.85 -8.54 -4.66
N LYS A 44 5.17 -8.54 -4.42
CA LYS A 44 6.12 -7.68 -5.10
C LYS A 44 6.12 -7.88 -6.61
N ALA A 45 6.02 -9.13 -7.09
CA ALA A 45 5.88 -9.40 -8.52
C ALA A 45 4.62 -8.74 -9.11
N LYS A 46 3.47 -8.82 -8.41
CA LYS A 46 2.23 -8.15 -8.83
C LYS A 46 2.34 -6.62 -8.82
N MET A 47 3.09 -6.06 -7.87
CA MET A 47 3.40 -4.62 -7.84
C MET A 47 4.21 -4.20 -9.08
N LEU A 48 5.21 -4.99 -9.47
CA LEU A 48 5.97 -4.75 -10.70
C LEU A 48 5.10 -4.88 -11.96
N GLU A 49 4.16 -5.83 -12.01
CA GLU A 49 3.23 -6.01 -13.14
C GLU A 49 2.35 -4.77 -13.40
N ILE A 50 2.05 -3.97 -12.36
CA ILE A 50 1.28 -2.73 -12.50
C ILE A 50 2.18 -1.48 -12.64
N ASN A 51 3.47 -1.67 -12.86
CA ASN A 51 4.50 -0.63 -12.91
C ASN A 51 4.49 0.23 -11.62
N ALA A 52 4.41 -0.42 -10.46
CA ALA A 52 4.68 0.22 -9.19
C ALA A 52 6.16 0.00 -8.84
N ASP A 53 6.93 1.08 -8.80
CA ASP A 53 8.36 1.02 -8.56
C ASP A 53 8.64 0.82 -7.07
N PRO A 54 9.53 -0.12 -6.68
CA PRO A 54 9.93 -0.24 -5.30
C PRO A 54 10.63 1.06 -4.87
N VAL A 55 10.20 1.63 -3.75
CA VAL A 55 10.87 2.78 -3.14
C VAL A 55 11.56 2.33 -1.85
N PRO A 56 12.66 3.00 -1.45
CA PRO A 56 13.20 2.80 -0.11
C PRO A 56 12.04 2.91 0.89
N GLU A 57 11.93 1.91 1.76
CA GLU A 57 10.93 1.90 2.81
C GLU A 57 10.99 3.27 3.49
N ALA A 58 9.86 3.99 3.54
CA ALA A 58 9.73 5.11 4.45
C ALA A 58 10.00 4.50 5.82
N VAL A 59 11.22 4.70 6.32
CA VAL A 59 11.74 4.04 7.52
C VAL A 59 10.74 4.38 8.61
N ASN A 60 9.81 3.47 8.88
CA ASN A 60 8.84 3.66 9.92
C ASN A 60 9.61 3.28 11.19
N GLY A 61 10.48 4.21 11.58
CA GLY A 61 11.34 4.18 12.75
C GLY A 61 10.50 4.32 14.00
N ASN A 62 9.55 3.39 14.19
CA ASN A 62 8.99 3.14 15.50
C ASN A 62 9.89 2.10 16.17
N PRO A 63 10.89 2.52 16.97
CA PRO A 63 11.81 1.62 17.67
C PRO A 63 11.10 0.64 18.61
N ASN A 64 9.80 0.83 18.89
CA ASN A 64 8.99 -0.05 19.72
C ASN A 64 8.43 -1.27 18.97
N LEU A 65 8.60 -1.35 17.64
CA LEU A 65 8.15 -2.48 16.81
C LEU A 65 9.36 -3.09 16.07
N PRO A 66 10.23 -3.84 16.78
CA PRO A 66 11.51 -4.32 16.26
C PRO A 66 11.41 -5.34 15.09
N ASN A 67 10.21 -5.81 14.75
CA ASN A 67 9.97 -6.81 13.69
C ASN A 67 8.92 -6.33 12.67
N LEU A 68 8.81 -5.03 12.43
CA LEU A 68 7.90 -4.51 11.41
C LEU A 68 8.51 -4.75 10.02
N ASP A 69 8.05 -5.79 9.34
CA ASP A 69 8.35 -6.02 7.93
C ASP A 69 7.46 -5.07 7.10
N VAL A 70 8.09 -4.05 6.54
CA VAL A 70 7.44 -3.00 5.74
C VAL A 70 7.94 -3.12 4.31
N SER A 71 7.06 -3.00 3.34
CA SER A 71 7.44 -2.84 1.94
C SER A 71 6.69 -1.67 1.33
N SER A 72 7.35 -0.90 0.47
CA SER A 72 6.79 0.32 -0.11
C SER A 72 7.02 0.42 -1.61
N TRP A 73 6.04 0.99 -2.31
CA TRP A 73 6.08 1.23 -3.75
C TRP A 73 5.53 2.62 -4.10
N SER A 74 6.03 3.16 -5.20
CA SER A 74 5.48 4.31 -5.89
C SER A 74 4.64 3.84 -7.08
N LEU A 75 3.42 4.33 -7.20
CA LEU A 75 2.56 4.08 -8.36
C LEU A 75 2.16 5.41 -8.99
N HIS A 76 2.41 5.53 -10.29
CA HIS A 76 1.99 6.69 -11.08
C HIS A 76 0.66 6.41 -11.78
N GLN A 77 -0.24 7.39 -11.74
CA GLN A 77 -1.42 7.38 -12.59
C GLN A 77 -1.02 7.57 -14.06
N GLU A 78 -1.76 6.90 -14.93
CA GLU A 78 -1.64 7.07 -16.37
C GLU A 78 -2.19 8.42 -16.79
N ASN A 79 -1.50 9.06 -17.74
CA ASN A 79 -1.91 10.35 -18.33
C ASN A 79 -2.07 11.49 -17.30
N SER A 80 -1.46 11.38 -16.12
CA SER A 80 -1.43 12.42 -15.10
C SER A 80 -0.08 12.47 -14.38
N ASN A 81 0.17 13.54 -13.62
CA ASN A 81 1.36 13.68 -12.78
C ASN A 81 1.09 13.25 -11.33
N VAL A 82 0.04 12.47 -11.09
CA VAL A 82 -0.33 12.03 -9.74
C VAL A 82 0.44 10.75 -9.41
N GLU A 83 1.16 10.80 -8.29
CA GLU A 83 1.89 9.67 -7.72
C GLU A 83 1.27 9.30 -6.37
N ALA A 84 1.14 8.00 -6.10
CA ALA A 84 0.78 7.47 -4.80
C ALA A 84 1.87 6.58 -4.22
N TRP A 85 1.99 6.66 -2.90
CA TRP A 85 2.77 5.76 -2.08
C TRP A 85 1.89 4.65 -1.56
N ILE A 86 2.36 3.44 -1.83
CA ILE A 86 1.76 2.20 -1.35
C ILE A 86 2.69 1.68 -0.27
N THR A 87 2.15 1.42 0.90
CA THR A 87 2.89 0.80 1.99
C THR A 87 2.12 -0.40 2.47
N ILE A 88 2.80 -1.53 2.59
CA ILE A 88 2.31 -2.69 3.31
C ILE A 88 3.14 -2.90 4.57
N ALA A 89 2.50 -3.28 5.67
CA ALA A 89 3.19 -3.54 6.93
C ALA A 89 2.55 -4.70 7.69
N ASN A 90 3.40 -5.60 8.18
CA ASN A 90 3.03 -6.72 9.03
C ASN A 90 3.14 -6.30 10.50
N PHE A 91 2.04 -5.84 11.10
CA PHE A 91 2.04 -5.31 12.47
C PHE A 91 1.94 -6.37 13.57
N THR A 92 1.55 -7.60 13.23
CA THR A 92 1.29 -8.68 14.20
C THR A 92 2.15 -9.91 13.91
N ALA A 93 2.30 -10.78 14.93
CA ALA A 93 2.87 -12.12 14.77
C ALA A 93 2.03 -13.02 13.85
N ASP A 94 0.80 -12.59 13.54
CA ASP A 94 -0.11 -13.22 12.60
C ASP A 94 0.19 -12.73 11.18
N ARG A 95 1.08 -13.45 10.49
CA ARG A 95 1.65 -13.07 9.20
C ARG A 95 0.64 -13.07 8.04
N GLU A 96 -0.59 -13.52 8.29
CA GLU A 96 -1.63 -13.62 7.26
C GLU A 96 -2.24 -12.25 6.94
N HIS A 97 -2.38 -11.37 7.94
CA HIS A 97 -3.04 -10.09 7.82
C HIS A 97 -2.05 -8.94 7.63
N VAL A 98 -2.22 -8.20 6.53
CA VAL A 98 -1.31 -7.12 6.15
C VAL A 98 -2.07 -5.81 6.12
N HIS A 99 -1.51 -4.79 6.77
CA HIS A 99 -2.03 -3.44 6.63
C HIS A 99 -1.57 -2.86 5.31
N PHE A 100 -2.51 -2.41 4.50
CA PHE A 100 -2.26 -1.70 3.26
C PHE A 100 -2.61 -0.23 3.43
N THR A 101 -1.75 0.64 2.92
CA THR A 101 -2.01 2.06 2.78
C THR A 101 -1.69 2.51 1.36
N LEU A 102 -2.59 3.28 0.76
CA LEU A 102 -2.37 4.05 -0.47
C LEU A 102 -2.54 5.52 -0.12
N ARG A 103 -1.57 6.36 -0.48
CA ARG A 103 -1.62 7.81 -0.22
C ARG A 103 -0.99 8.57 -1.38
N ASN A 104 -1.70 9.55 -1.93
CA ASN A 104 -1.12 10.44 -2.94
C ASN A 104 0.03 11.28 -2.34
N LYS A 105 1.17 11.38 -3.02
CA LYS A 105 2.34 12.18 -2.58
C LYS A 105 2.03 13.66 -2.36
N LEU A 106 1.09 14.21 -3.13
CA LEU A 106 0.63 15.61 -2.96
C LEU A 106 0.04 15.90 -1.56
N PHE A 107 -0.21 14.85 -0.75
CA PHE A 107 -0.67 14.96 0.63
C PHE A 107 0.44 14.69 1.65
N GLU A 108 1.72 14.71 1.29
CA GLU A 108 2.77 14.90 2.29
C GLU A 108 2.65 16.33 2.84
N PRO A 109 2.29 16.55 4.12
CA PRO A 109 2.61 17.82 4.73
C PRO A 109 4.12 17.95 4.67
N GLU A 110 4.64 18.87 3.86
CA GLU A 110 6.01 19.36 4.02
C GLU A 110 6.15 19.77 5.49
N ASN A 111 6.83 18.95 6.29
CA ASN A 111 7.29 19.26 7.64
C ASN A 111 6.27 19.98 8.57
N LEU A 112 5.51 19.20 9.36
CA LEU A 112 5.03 19.68 10.66
C LEU A 112 6.10 19.45 11.73
#